data_AF-A0A142BPF4-F1
#
_entry.id   AF-A0A142BPF4-F1
#
_cell.length_a   1.000
_cell.length_b   1.000
_cell.length_c   1.000
_cell.angle_alpha   90.00
_cell.angle_beta   90.00
_cell.angle_gamma   90.00
#
_symmetry.space_group_name_H-M   'P 1'
#
loop_
_entity.id
_entity.type
_entity.pdbx_description
1 polymer ?
#
loop_
_entity_poly.entity_id
_entity_poly.type
_entity_poly.pdbx_seq_one_letter_code
_entity_poly.pdbx_strand_id
1 'polypeptide(L)' 'MIGLSPGGVKIMVATQPVDFRRGMNGLVALVASALAADPYLCIG' A
#
# COMPACT_ATOMS: atom_id res chain seq x y z
N MET A 1 0.83 -18.13 -18.21
CA MET A 1 -0.13 -18.12 -17.09
C MET A 1 0.56 -17.45 -15.92
N ILE A 2 0.15 -16.23 -15.55
CA ILE A 2 0.69 -15.56 -14.36
C ILE A 2 0.14 -16.31 -13.15
N GLY A 3 1.02 -17.07 -12.48
CA GLY A 3 0.66 -17.75 -11.24
C GLY A 3 0.49 -16.71 -10.14
N LEU A 4 -0.76 -16.37 -9.80
CA LEU A 4 -1.03 -15.69 -8.54
C LEU A 4 -0.76 -16.68 -7.41
N SER A 5 0.13 -16.31 -6.49
CA SER A 5 0.37 -17.04 -5.25
C SER A 5 -0.94 -17.31 -4.50
N PRO A 6 -1.06 -18.44 -3.78
CA PRO A 6 -2.31 -18.90 -3.16
C PRO A 6 -2.93 -17.93 -2.14
N GLY A 7 -2.22 -16.90 -1.70
CA GLY A 7 -2.74 -15.83 -0.84
C GLY A 7 -3.51 -14.71 -1.55
N GLY A 8 -3.49 -14.64 -2.88
CA GLY A 8 -4.16 -13.60 -3.67
C GLY A 8 -3.54 -12.20 -3.51
N VAL A 9 -3.66 -11.36 -4.53
CA VAL A 9 -3.22 -9.95 -4.45
C VAL A 9 -4.38 -9.11 -3.93
N LYS A 10 -4.15 -8.36 -2.83
CA LYS A 10 -5.11 -7.37 -2.33
C LYS A 10 -4.78 -5.99 -2.92
N ILE A 11 -5.72 -5.42 -3.66
CA ILE A 11 -5.59 -4.07 -4.25
C ILE A 11 -6.45 -3.12 -3.42
N MET A 12 -5.87 -2.00 -2.97
CA MET A 12 -6.56 -0.94 -2.22
C MET A 12 -6.54 0.37 -3.01
N VAL A 13 -7.57 1.20 -2.83
CA VAL A 13 -7.71 2.51 -3.49
C VAL A 13 -7.82 3.60 -2.42
N ALA A 14 -7.04 4.66 -2.54
CA ALA A 14 -7.13 5.81 -1.65
C ALA A 14 -8.39 6.64 -1.97
N THR A 15 -9.23 6.89 -0.97
CA THR A 15 -10.43 7.74 -1.07
C THR A 15 -10.14 9.21 -0.75
N GLN A 16 -8.91 9.51 -0.34
CA GLN A 16 -8.41 10.82 0.04
C GLN A 16 -7.19 11.21 -0.83
N PRO A 17 -6.93 12.51 -1.04
CA PRO A 17 -5.83 12.96 -1.89
C PRO A 17 -4.47 12.45 -1.37
N VAL A 18 -3.65 11.94 -2.28
CA VAL A 18 -2.26 11.57 -2.00
C VAL A 18 -1.36 12.76 -2.34
N ASP A 19 -0.53 13.20 -1.39
CA ASP A 19 0.44 14.27 -1.65
C ASP A 19 1.66 13.75 -2.41
N PHE A 20 1.51 13.64 -3.73
CA PHE A 20 2.59 13.22 -4.63
C PHE A 20 3.72 14.24 -4.77
N ARG A 21 3.61 15.47 -4.24
CA ARG A 21 4.75 16.40 -4.20
C ARG A 21 5.90 15.86 -3.36
N ARG A 22 5.58 14.95 -2.42
CA ARG A 22 6.53 14.17 -1.61
C ARG A 22 7.01 12.88 -2.29
N GLY A 23 6.61 12.65 -3.54
CA GLY A 23 6.88 11.41 -4.27
C GLY A 23 6.25 10.19 -3.58
N MET A 24 6.99 9.07 -3.57
CA MET A 24 6.55 7.80 -2.98
C MET A 24 6.19 7.93 -1.49
N ASN A 25 6.87 8.82 -0.76
CA ASN A 25 6.65 9.04 0.67
C ASN A 25 5.22 9.53 0.98
N GLY A 26 4.59 10.26 0.05
CA GLY A 26 3.22 10.74 0.22
C GLY A 26 2.20 9.60 0.31
N LEU A 27 2.35 8.60 -0.56
CA LEU A 27 1.47 7.43 -0.54
C LEU A 27 1.73 6.55 0.69
N VAL A 28 2.99 6.31 1.00
CA VAL A 28 3.41 5.48 2.15
C VAL A 28 2.89 6.04 3.46
N ALA A 29 2.97 7.37 3.65
CA ALA A 29 2.44 8.04 4.83
C ALA A 29 0.91 7.86 4.96
N LEU A 30 0.18 7.92 3.84
CA LEU A 30 -1.27 7.71 3.82
C LEU A 30 -1.62 6.26 4.17
N VAL A 31 -0.89 5.28 3.64
CA VAL A 31 -1.09 3.86 3.95
C VAL A 31 -0.78 3.58 5.42
N ALA A 32 0.36 4.05 5.94
CA ALA A 32 0.74 3.87 7.34
C ALA A 32 -0.31 4.47 8.29
N SER A 33 -0.84 5.65 7.96
CA SER A 33 -1.91 6.29 8.72
C SER A 33 -3.23 5.52 8.66
N ALA A 34 -3.65 5.08 7.47
CA ALA A 34 -4.93 4.40 7.27
C ALA A 34 -4.97 2.97 7.84
N LEU A 35 -3.85 2.24 7.79
CA LEU A 35 -3.76 0.85 8.27
C LEU A 35 -3.19 0.75 9.69
N ALA A 36 -2.64 1.83 10.24
CA ALA A 36 -1.92 1.84 11.52
C ALA A 36 -0.86 0.73 11.62
N ALA A 37 -0.19 0.44 10.50
CA ALA A 37 0.76 -0.66 10.35
C ALA A 37 1.97 -0.23 9.53
N ASP A 38 3.06 -1.01 9.60
CA ASP A 38 4.24 -0.79 8.77
C ASP A 38 3.94 -1.15 7.30
N PRO A 39 3.99 -0.18 6.36
CA PRO A 39 3.60 -0.40 4.97
C PRO A 39 4.64 -1.20 4.15
N TYR A 40 5.83 -1.44 4.71
CA TYR A 40 6.91 -2.21 4.09
C TYR A 40 7.05 -3.61 4.66
N LEU A 41 6.17 -4.00 5.59
CA LEU A 41 6.25 -5.27 6.26
C LEU A 41 6.06 -6.41 5.26
N CYS A 42 7.14 -7.15 5.02
CA CYS A 42 7.10 -8.41 4.30
C CYS A 42 6.80 -9.53 5.31
N ILE A 43 5.54 -9.98 5.33
CA ILE A 43 5.18 -11.27 5.93
C ILE A 43 5.11 -12.28 4.78
N GLY A 44 5.88 -13.37 4.91
CA GLY A 44 6.07 -14.40 3.89
C GLY A 44 4.79 -15.06 3.39
#